data_AF-A0A258C4P3-F1
#
_entry.id   AF-A0A258C4P3-F1
#
_cell.length_a   1.000
_cell.length_b   1.000
_cell.length_c   1.000
_cell.angle_alpha   90.00
_cell.angle_beta   90.00
_cell.angle_gamma   90.00
#
_symmetry.space_group_name_H-M   'P 1'
#
loop_
_entity.id
_entity.type
_entity.pdbx_description
1 polymer ?
#
loop_
_entity_poly.entity_id
_entity_poly.type
_entity_poly.pdbx_seq_one_letter_code
_entity_poly.pdbx_strand_id
1 'polypeptide(L)'
;MLAYNLPNSTSLSPKDTITSLNTLSTLQRDSSELILLKVLLHHRSANGWIVLVAPQIKPVKAFWQACHLPLERIILVHPKDQSSTSNTILAALSNKDCKVVINCQPLSDV
;
A
#
# COMPACT_ATOMS: atom_id res chain seq x y z
N MET A 1 -9.15 2.31 -26.78
CA MET A 1 -9.61 0.91 -26.58
C MET A 1 -8.41 0.13 -26.04
N LEU A 2 -8.34 -0.13 -24.73
CA LEU A 2 -7.31 -0.98 -24.11
C LEU A 2 -7.99 -1.85 -23.05
N ALA A 3 -7.77 -3.15 -23.16
CA ALA A 3 -8.51 -4.21 -22.50
C ALA A 3 -8.01 -4.45 -21.06
N TYR A 4 -8.96 -4.64 -20.14
CA TYR A 4 -8.69 -5.13 -18.79
C TYR A 4 -8.84 -6.66 -18.80
N ASN A 5 -7.76 -7.38 -18.52
CA ASN A 5 -7.83 -8.82 -18.25
C ASN A 5 -8.31 -9.02 -16.81
N LEU A 6 -9.53 -9.54 -16.65
CA LEU A 6 -10.00 -10.18 -15.41
C LEU A 6 -9.29 -11.55 -15.27
N PRO A 7 -8.76 -11.90 -14.09
CA PRO A 7 -8.53 -13.29 -13.77
C PRO A 7 -9.86 -13.99 -13.46
N ASN A 8 -10.06 -15.10 -14.17
CA ASN A 8 -11.22 -15.98 -14.20
C ASN A 8 -11.41 -16.72 -12.86
N SER A 9 -12.67 -16.94 -12.46
CA SER A 9 -13.06 -17.64 -11.22
C SER A 9 -12.62 -19.11 -11.19
N THR A 10 -11.97 -19.53 -10.11
CA THR A 10 -11.92 -20.95 -9.69
C THR A 10 -11.96 -21.09 -8.16
N SER A 11 -13.09 -21.65 -7.69
CA SER A 11 -13.28 -22.52 -6.51
C SER A 11 -12.82 -22.06 -5.12
N LEU A 12 -13.80 -21.70 -4.27
CA LEU A 12 -13.62 -21.41 -2.84
C LEU A 12 -13.14 -22.65 -2.03
N SER A 13 -12.13 -22.44 -1.18
CA SER A 13 -11.84 -23.24 0.03
C SER A 13 -11.37 -22.29 1.14
N PRO A 14 -11.83 -22.42 2.40
CA PRO A 14 -11.87 -21.32 3.37
C PRO A 14 -10.51 -21.10 4.05
N LYS A 15 -9.56 -20.49 3.35
CA LYS A 15 -8.33 -19.89 3.92
C LYS A 15 -7.86 -18.69 3.09
N ASP A 16 -8.81 -18.01 2.45
CA ASP A 16 -8.53 -16.95 1.48
C ASP A 16 -8.18 -15.63 2.18
N THR A 17 -6.94 -15.52 2.68
CA THR A 17 -6.30 -14.22 2.73
C THR A 17 -5.66 -14.01 1.36
N ILE A 18 -6.45 -13.49 0.41
CA ILE A 18 -5.95 -13.07 -0.89
C ILE A 18 -5.09 -11.82 -0.65
N THR A 19 -3.82 -12.02 -0.35
CA THR A 19 -2.82 -10.96 -0.39
C THR A 19 -2.41 -10.78 -1.85
N SER A 20 -3.14 -9.94 -2.59
CA SER A 20 -2.73 -9.55 -3.94
C SER A 20 -1.48 -8.69 -3.86
N LEU A 21 -0.33 -9.22 -4.29
CA LEU A 21 0.92 -8.48 -4.36
C LEU A 21 0.99 -7.77 -5.72
N ASN A 22 0.58 -6.51 -5.74
CA ASN A 22 0.62 -5.66 -6.93
C ASN A 22 1.92 -4.86 -6.94
N THR A 23 2.89 -5.26 -7.76
CA THR A 23 4.11 -4.47 -8.00
C THR A 23 3.80 -3.39 -9.03
N LEU A 24 3.73 -2.14 -8.60
CA LEU A 24 3.52 -1.00 -9.50
C LEU A 24 4.88 -0.49 -10.01
N SER A 25 5.46 -1.17 -11.01
CA SER A 25 6.76 -0.82 -11.61
C SER A 25 6.64 0.02 -12.89
N THR A 26 5.47 0.57 -13.21
CA THR A 26 5.22 1.25 -14.48
C THR A 26 4.60 2.63 -14.28
N LEU A 27 5.37 3.67 -14.64
CA LEU A 27 4.96 4.87 -15.39
C LEU A 27 6.20 5.79 -15.49
N GLN A 28 6.88 5.81 -16.64
CA GLN A 28 8.08 6.63 -16.95
C GLN A 28 7.88 8.17 -16.84
N ARG A 29 6.80 8.67 -16.23
CA ARG A 29 6.48 10.11 -16.19
C ARG A 29 5.92 10.62 -14.87
N ASP A 30 5.41 9.75 -13.99
CA ASP A 30 4.87 10.17 -12.71
C ASP A 30 5.93 9.99 -11.61
N SER A 31 6.11 11.00 -10.76
CA SER A 31 6.99 10.86 -9.61
C SER A 31 6.44 9.83 -8.63
N SER A 32 7.31 9.22 -7.82
CA SER A 32 6.91 8.25 -6.79
C SER A 32 5.89 8.83 -5.81
N GLU A 33 5.89 10.15 -5.60
CA GLU A 33 4.88 10.82 -4.77
C GLU A 33 3.50 10.82 -5.42
N LEU A 34 3.40 11.07 -6.74
CA LEU A 34 2.13 11.03 -7.46
C LEU A 34 1.54 9.62 -7.50
N ILE A 35 2.39 8.62 -7.65
CA ILE A 35 1.99 7.21 -7.59
C ILE A 35 1.44 6.89 -6.19
N LEU A 36 2.18 7.24 -5.14
CA LEU A 36 1.73 7.01 -3.76
C LEU A 36 0.39 7.70 -3.50
N LEU A 37 0.25 8.94 -3.96
CA LEU A 37 -1.00 9.70 -3.83
C LEU A 37 -2.16 8.99 -4.52
N LYS A 38 -1.97 8.49 -5.75
CA LYS A 38 -3.01 7.74 -6.48
C LYS A 38 -3.44 6.49 -5.71
N VAL A 39 -2.49 5.73 -5.16
CA VAL A 39 -2.77 4.53 -4.36
C VAL A 39 -3.53 4.91 -3.09
N LEU A 40 -3.10 5.95 -2.37
CA LEU A 40 -3.78 6.46 -1.18
C LEU A 40 -5.20 6.92 -1.48
N LEU A 41 -5.40 7.66 -2.58
CA LEU A 41 -6.73 8.11 -3.02
C LEU A 41 -7.63 6.93 -3.40
N HIS A 42 -7.08 5.87 -4.00
CA HIS A 42 -7.83 4.65 -4.31
C HIS A 42 -8.34 3.95 -3.05
N HIS A 43 -7.55 3.95 -1.98
CA HIS A 43 -7.89 3.29 -0.71
C HIS A 43 -8.51 4.23 0.34
N ARG A 44 -8.83 5.48 0.02
CA ARG A 44 -9.34 6.47 0.99
C ARG A 44 -10.64 6.05 1.69
N SER A 45 -11.46 5.24 1.04
CA SER A 45 -12.74 4.74 1.56
C SER A 45 -12.60 3.36 2.24
N ALA A 46 -11.39 2.83 2.36
CA ALA A 46 -11.17 1.53 2.98
C ALA A 46 -11.57 1.56 4.46
N ASN A 47 -12.31 0.53 4.88
CA ASN A 47 -12.66 0.35 6.28
C ASN A 47 -11.58 -0.49 6.98
N GLY A 48 -10.48 0.16 7.35
CA GLY A 48 -9.38 -0.41 8.13
C GLY A 48 -8.09 0.37 7.95
N TRP A 49 -6.99 -0.17 8.49
CA TRP A 49 -5.68 0.47 8.51
C TRP A 49 -5.00 0.44 7.13
N ILE A 50 -4.39 1.56 6.78
CA ILE A 50 -3.47 1.73 5.66
C ILE A 50 -2.07 1.85 6.27
N VAL A 51 -1.20 0.88 6.02
CA VAL A 51 0.17 0.89 6.56
C VAL A 51 1.12 1.38 5.48
N LEU A 52 1.76 2.53 5.72
CA LEU A 52 2.83 3.07 4.88
C LEU A 52 4.18 2.71 5.49
N VAL A 53 5.00 2.01 4.72
CA VAL A 53 6.32 1.55 5.18
C VAL A 53 7.42 2.33 4.47
N ALA A 54 8.28 2.95 5.27
CA ALA A 54 9.43 3.73 4.84
C ALA A 54 9.14 4.85 3.81
N PRO A 55 8.09 5.67 3.99
CA PRO A 55 7.85 6.76 3.08
C PRO A 55 9.02 7.75 3.14
N GLN A 56 9.63 8.02 1.98
CA GLN A 56 10.63 9.09 1.83
C GLN A 56 9.99 10.48 1.88
N ILE A 57 8.66 10.52 1.71
CA ILE A 57 7.87 11.74 1.72
C ILE A 57 7.45 12.03 3.16
N LYS A 58 7.75 13.24 3.62
CA LYS A 58 7.15 13.76 4.86
C LYS A 58 5.77 14.30 4.53
N PRO A 59 4.69 13.68 5.01
CA PRO A 59 3.36 14.16 4.71
C PRO A 59 3.12 15.51 5.38
N VAL A 60 2.96 16.57 4.56
CA VAL A 60 2.47 17.85 5.08
C VAL A 60 1.00 17.66 5.43
N LYS A 61 0.65 17.81 6.71
CA LYS A 61 -0.71 17.56 7.23
C LYS A 61 -1.80 18.26 6.40
N ALA A 62 -1.56 19.53 6.02
CA ALA A 62 -2.48 20.32 5.21
C ALA A 62 -2.78 19.68 3.84
N PHE A 63 -1.77 19.08 3.20
CA PHE A 63 -1.94 18.39 1.92
C PHE A 63 -2.82 17.15 2.06
N TRP A 64 -2.60 16.36 3.12
CA TRP A 64 -3.38 15.15 3.37
C TRP A 64 -4.84 15.46 3.69
N GLN A 65 -5.07 16.54 4.44
CA GLN A 65 -6.41 17.05 4.72
C GLN A 65 -7.09 17.54 3.44
N ALA A 66 -6.39 18.29 2.57
CA ALA A 66 -6.92 18.76 1.30
C ALA A 66 -7.31 17.59 0.36
N CYS A 67 -6.57 16.48 0.42
CA CYS A 67 -6.90 15.26 -0.33
C CYS A 67 -7.95 14.36 0.35
N HIS A 68 -8.50 14.77 1.51
CA HIS A 68 -9.43 13.98 2.32
C HIS A 68 -8.93 12.55 2.60
N LEU A 69 -7.63 12.40 2.86
CA LEU A 69 -7.06 11.12 3.24
C LEU A 69 -7.45 10.77 4.69
N PRO A 70 -7.73 9.48 4.99
CA PRO A 70 -8.15 9.05 6.32
C PRO A 70 -6.95 8.99 7.27
N LEU A 71 -6.44 10.15 7.66
CA LEU A 71 -5.26 10.32 8.51
C LEU A 71 -5.35 9.51 9.81
N GLU A 72 -6.54 9.38 10.36
CA GLU A 72 -6.80 8.60 11.59
C GLU A 72 -6.64 7.08 11.41
N ARG A 73 -6.55 6.61 10.15
CA ARG A 73 -6.41 5.20 9.77
C ARG A 73 -5.10 4.90 9.03
N ILE A 74 -4.15 5.84 9.02
CA ILE A 74 -2.85 5.64 8.39
C ILE A 74 -1.77 5.43 9.45
N ILE A 75 -1.07 4.31 9.35
CA ILE A 75 0.10 4.00 10.19
C ILE A 75 1.35 4.25 9.36
N LEU A 76 2.25 5.08 9.88
CA LEU A 76 3.56 5.35 9.28
C LEU A 76 4.62 4.53 10.01
N VAL A 77 5.27 3.63 9.28
CA VAL A 77 6.39 2.83 9.78
C VAL A 77 7.67 3.44 9.22
N HIS A 78 8.49 4.04 10.08
CA HIS A 78 9.84 4.45 9.75
C HIS A 78 10.80 3.30 10.11
N PRO A 79 11.31 2.54 9.14
CA PRO A 79 12.21 1.44 9.46
C PRO A 79 13.53 2.00 9.99
N LYS A 80 14.04 1.37 11.05
CA LYS A 80 15.42 1.57 11.51
C LYS A 80 16.39 0.70 10.70
N ASP A 81 15.96 -0.50 10.30
CA ASP A 81 16.74 -1.48 9.54
C ASP A 81 15.85 -2.36 8.64
N GLN A 82 16.39 -2.93 7.55
CA GLN A 82 15.65 -3.72 6.54
C GLN A 82 14.96 -4.97 7.11
N SER A 83 15.60 -5.69 8.04
CA SER A 83 15.01 -6.90 8.65
C SER A 83 13.75 -6.57 9.48
N SER A 84 13.70 -5.38 10.08
CA SER A 84 12.54 -4.87 10.79
C SER A 84 11.38 -4.57 9.84
N THR A 85 11.67 -4.10 8.61
CA THR A 85 10.65 -3.83 7.59
C THR A 85 9.89 -5.08 7.20
N SER A 86 10.58 -6.16 6.80
CA SER A 86 9.92 -7.39 6.30
C SER A 86 9.00 -8.01 7.36
N ASN A 87 9.47 -8.06 8.61
CA ASN A 87 8.65 -8.53 9.73
C ASN A 87 7.43 -7.65 9.96
N THR A 88 7.58 -6.33 9.84
CA THR A 88 6.46 -5.38 9.98
C THR A 88 5.44 -5.53 8.86
N ILE A 89 5.89 -5.72 7.61
CA ILE A 89 5.02 -5.97 6.46
C ILE A 89 4.24 -7.26 6.68
N LEU A 90 4.90 -8.37 7.05
CA LEU A 90 4.24 -9.65 7.32
C LEU A 90 3.23 -9.54 8.46
N ALA A 91 3.59 -8.84 9.54
CA ALA A 91 2.69 -8.62 10.67
C ALA A 91 1.45 -7.80 10.26
N ALA A 92 1.64 -6.75 9.45
CA ALA A 92 0.55 -5.93 8.94
C ALA A 92 -0.37 -6.72 8.02
N LEU A 93 0.18 -7.49 7.08
CA LEU A 93 -0.58 -8.36 6.18
C LEU A 93 -1.37 -9.45 6.93
N SER A 94 -0.86 -9.92 8.07
CA SER A 94 -1.54 -10.92 8.90
C SER A 94 -2.67 -10.34 9.76
N ASN A 95 -2.79 -9.00 9.84
CA ASN A 95 -3.81 -8.34 10.64
C ASN A 95 -5.09 -8.10 9.81
N LYS A 96 -6.23 -8.61 10.30
CA LYS A 96 -7.54 -8.50 9.61
C LYS A 96 -8.04 -7.06 9.43
N ASP A 97 -7.60 -6.17 10.30
CA ASP A 97 -7.96 -4.75 10.26
C ASP A 97 -7.05 -3.97 9.31
N CYS A 98 -5.92 -4.53 8.87
CA CYS A 98 -5.09 -3.93 7.84
C CYS A 98 -5.67 -4.22 6.45
N LYS A 99 -5.98 -3.16 5.70
CA LYS A 99 -6.56 -3.28 4.35
C LYS A 99 -5.54 -3.12 3.25
N VAL A 100 -4.49 -2.34 3.49
CA VAL A 100 -3.44 -2.15 2.50
C VAL A 100 -2.11 -1.90 3.20
N VAL A 101 -1.06 -2.53 2.67
CA VAL A 101 0.32 -2.25 3.03
C VAL A 101 1.01 -1.70 1.80
N ILE A 102 1.57 -0.49 1.93
CA ILE A 102 2.27 0.19 0.85
C ILE A 102 3.74 0.28 1.26
N ASN A 103 4.58 -0.52 0.62
CA ASN A 103 6.02 -0.45 0.81
C ASN A 103 6.61 0.61 -0.13
N CYS A 104 7.22 1.66 0.44
CA CYS A 104 7.88 2.73 -0.31
C CYS A 104 9.40 2.52 -0.43
N GLN A 105 9.95 1.42 0.11
CA GLN A 105 11.35 1.10 -0.09
C GLN A 105 11.61 0.60 -1.51
N PRO A 106 12.80 0.87 -2.07
CA PRO A 106 13.26 0.17 -3.26
C PRO A 106 13.22 -1.33 -2.99
N LEU A 107 12.70 -2.10 -3.95
CA LEU A 107 12.93 -3.54 -3.97
C LEU A 107 14.43 -3.72 -4.19
N SER A 108 15.17 -4.04 -3.14
CA SER A 108 16.56 -4.46 -3.29
C SER A 108 16.52 -5.86 -3.91
N ASP A 109 16.98 -5.98 -5.16
CA ASP A 109 17.28 -7.27 -5.75
C ASP A 109 18.30 -7.97 -4.85
N VAL A 110 17.90 -9.11 -4.29
CA VAL A 110 18.81 -10.05 -3.62
C VAL A 110 19.31 -11.02 -4.67
#